data_AF-A0A7J4FAJ7-F1
#
_entry.id   AF-A0A7J4FAJ7-F1
#
_cell.length_a   1.000
_cell.length_b   1.000
_cell.length_c   1.000
_cell.angle_alpha   90.00
_cell.angle_beta   90.00
_cell.angle_gamma   90.00
#
_symmetry.space_group_name_H-M   'P 1'
#
loop_
_entity.id
_entity.type
_entity.pdbx_description
1 polymer ?
#
loop_
_entity_poly.entity_id
_entity_poly.type
_entity_poly.pdbx_seq_one_letter_code
_entity_poly.pdbx_strand_id
1 'polypeptide(L)'
;MNEVVAITSKGQMTIPKRFREKLGLKEGSRALVVETEEGLLIKPIPNLSSLIGVDREVLAGVDVHAEVRKLRLDAEERLRRL
;
A
#
# COMPACT_ATOMS: atom_id res chain seq x y z
N MET A 1 -12.69 -15.63 -14.05
CA MET A 1 -13.01 -16.65 -13.02
C MET A 1 -13.71 -15.89 -11.92
N ASN A 2 -14.98 -16.21 -11.66
CA ASN A 2 -15.89 -15.34 -10.92
C ASN A 2 -16.53 -16.15 -9.78
N GLU A 3 -16.96 -15.47 -8.72
CA GLU A 3 -17.69 -16.05 -7.60
C GLU A 3 -18.79 -15.09 -7.20
N VAL A 4 -19.96 -15.63 -6.88
CA VAL A 4 -21.06 -14.85 -6.30
C VAL A 4 -20.90 -14.87 -4.79
N VAL A 5 -20.93 -13.70 -4.17
CA VAL A 5 -20.89 -13.54 -2.71
C VAL A 5 -22.16 -12.85 -2.23
N ALA A 6 -22.63 -13.21 -1.05
CA ALA A 6 -23.73 -12.51 -0.40
C ALA A 6 -23.21 -11.22 0.26
N ILE A 7 -23.99 -10.15 0.13
CA ILE A 7 -23.81 -8.92 0.89
C ILE A 7 -24.67 -9.04 2.14
N THR A 8 -24.08 -8.82 3.32
CA THR A 8 -24.81 -8.83 4.59
C THR A 8 -25.72 -7.61 4.69
N SER A 9 -26.64 -7.62 5.66
CA SER A 9 -27.53 -6.48 5.92
C SER A 9 -26.79 -5.17 6.22
N LYS A 10 -25.53 -5.25 6.65
CA LYS A 10 -24.66 -4.10 6.93
C LYS A 10 -23.78 -3.68 5.74
N GLY A 11 -24.01 -4.25 4.55
CA GLY A 11 -23.21 -3.94 3.36
C GLY A 11 -21.83 -4.59 3.33
N GLN A 12 -21.56 -5.57 4.19
CA GLN A 12 -20.27 -6.28 4.20
C GLN A 12 -20.31 -7.46 3.23
N MET A 13 -19.18 -7.75 2.58
CA MET A 13 -18.98 -8.98 1.82
C MET A 13 -17.68 -9.65 2.24
N THR A 14 -17.67 -10.99 2.23
CA THR A 14 -16.45 -11.75 2.49
C THR A 14 -15.71 -11.97 1.19
N ILE A 15 -14.44 -11.59 1.12
CA ILE A 15 -13.55 -11.96 0.01
C ILE A 15 -13.21 -13.46 0.14
N PRO A 16 -13.55 -14.32 -0.84
CA PRO A 16 -13.24 -15.75 -0.80
C PRO A 16 -11.75 -16.03 -0.61
N LYS A 17 -11.41 -17.13 0.09
CA LYS A 17 -10.04 -17.48 0.53
C LYS A 17 -9.02 -17.39 -0.61
N ARG A 18 -9.34 -17.94 -1.78
CA ARG A 18 -8.46 -17.95 -2.95
C ARG A 18 -8.06 -16.54 -3.43
N PHE A 19 -8.99 -15.58 -3.39
CA PHE A 19 -8.70 -14.20 -3.78
C PHE A 19 -7.88 -13.49 -2.70
N ARG A 20 -8.15 -13.76 -1.42
CA ARG A 20 -7.33 -13.22 -0.32
C ARG A 20 -5.88 -13.67 -0.43
N GLU A 21 -5.64 -14.95 -0.68
CA GLU A 21 -4.30 -15.50 -0.85
C GLU A 21 -3.59 -14.88 -2.06
N LYS A 22 -4.28 -14.79 -3.20
CA LYS A 22 -3.73 -14.17 -4.42
C LYS A 22 -3.38 -12.69 -4.23
N LEU A 23 -4.19 -11.96 -3.46
CA LEU A 23 -3.99 -10.53 -3.19
C LEU A 23 -3.13 -10.25 -1.96
N GLY A 24 -2.65 -11.29 -1.25
CA GLY A 24 -1.89 -11.12 -0.02
C GLY A 24 -2.68 -10.49 1.14
N LEU A 25 -4.01 -10.54 1.10
CA LEU A 25 -4.88 -9.96 2.12
C LEU A 25 -4.94 -10.88 3.35
N LYS A 26 -4.30 -10.43 4.43
CA LYS A 26 -4.30 -11.08 5.74
C LYS A 26 -5.15 -10.29 6.74
N GLU A 27 -5.38 -10.85 7.92
CA GLU A 27 -6.00 -10.12 9.02
C GLU A 27 -5.28 -8.78 9.27
N GLY A 28 -6.05 -7.70 9.46
CA GLY A 28 -5.51 -6.34 9.60
C GLY A 28 -5.07 -5.67 8.29
N SER A 29 -5.14 -6.35 7.14
CA SER A 29 -4.85 -5.73 5.84
C SER A 29 -5.92 -4.71 5.48
N ARG A 30 -5.49 -3.62 4.84
CA ARG A 30 -6.38 -2.59 4.30
C ARG A 30 -6.46 -2.73 2.79
N ALA A 31 -7.58 -2.33 2.22
CA ALA A 31 -7.75 -2.24 0.77
C ALA A 31 -8.45 -0.94 0.42
N LEU A 32 -8.07 -0.37 -0.71
CA LEU A 32 -8.74 0.74 -1.34
C LEU A 32 -9.86 0.19 -2.23
N VAL A 33 -11.04 0.79 -2.14
CA VAL A 33 -12.15 0.52 -3.06
C VAL A 33 -12.27 1.72 -3.99
N VAL A 34 -12.21 1.47 -5.29
CA VAL A 34 -12.27 2.49 -6.34
C VAL A 34 -13.43 2.16 -7.27
N GLU A 35 -14.27 3.15 -7.56
CA GLU A 35 -15.30 3.03 -8.58
C GLU A 35 -14.68 3.11 -9.97
N THR A 36 -15.10 2.22 -10.86
CA THR A 36 -14.69 2.13 -12.26
C THR A 36 -15.93 1.95 -13.14
N GLU A 37 -15.79 2.08 -14.46
CA GLU A 37 -16.91 1.90 -15.40
C GLU A 37 -17.55 0.50 -15.35
N GLU A 38 -16.76 -0.51 -14.99
CA GLU A 38 -17.19 -1.91 -14.93
C GLU A 38 -17.65 -2.34 -13.53
N GLY A 39 -17.47 -1.49 -12.51
CA GLY A 39 -17.86 -1.78 -11.13
C GLY A 39 -16.84 -1.29 -10.10
N LEU A 40 -16.57 -2.10 -9.08
CA LEU A 40 -15.65 -1.74 -8.00
C LEU A 40 -14.32 -2.49 -8.14
N LEU A 41 -13.21 -1.74 -8.15
CA LEU A 41 -11.87 -2.27 -8.04
C LEU A 41 -11.41 -2.26 -6.57
N ILE A 42 -11.02 -3.43 -6.06
CA ILE A 42 -10.44 -3.58 -4.72
C ILE A 42 -8.94 -3.74 -4.84
N LYS A 43 -8.17 -2.77 -4.33
CA LYS A 43 -6.71 -2.75 -4.38
C LYS A 43 -6.11 -2.89 -2.97
N PRO A 44 -5.30 -3.91 -2.68
CA PRO A 44 -4.59 -4.01 -1.40
C PRO A 44 -3.72 -2.77 -1.14
N ILE A 45 -3.74 -2.29 0.10
CA ILE A 45 -2.84 -1.24 0.58
C ILE A 45 -1.70 -1.92 1.33
N PRO A 46 -0.45 -1.88 0.82
CA PRO A 46 0.67 -2.48 1.52
C PRO A 46 0.89 -1.78 2.86
N ASN A 47 1.31 -2.54 3.87
CA ASN A 47 1.78 -1.95 5.11
C ASN A 47 3.19 -1.38 4.90
N LEU A 48 3.54 -0.32 5.62
CA LEU A 48 4.82 0.37 5.44
C LEU A 48 6.01 -0.58 5.67
N SER A 49 5.87 -1.54 6.59
CA SER A 49 6.89 -2.55 6.88
C SER A 49 7.14 -3.53 5.72
N SER A 50 6.12 -3.90 4.93
CA SER A 50 6.31 -4.71 3.72
C SER A 50 7.08 -3.98 2.61
N LEU A 51 7.14 -2.65 2.68
CA LEU A 51 7.83 -1.83 1.68
C LEU A 51 9.32 -1.63 1.96
N ILE A 52 9.84 -2.16 3.08
CA ILE A 52 11.25 -2.01 3.41
C ILE A 52 12.10 -2.69 2.34
N GLY A 53 12.91 -1.88 1.65
CA GLY A 53 13.86 -2.37 0.65
C GLY A 53 13.27 -2.74 -0.72
N VAL A 54 12.02 -2.36 -1.01
CA VAL A 54 11.38 -2.65 -2.32
C VAL A 54 12.15 -2.07 -3.51
N ASP A 55 12.83 -0.94 -3.30
CA ASP A 55 13.61 -0.27 -4.34
C ASP A 55 15.11 -0.59 -4.26
N ARG A 56 15.51 -1.67 -3.58
CA ARG A 56 16.93 -2.01 -3.38
C ARG A 56 17.69 -2.16 -4.71
N GLU A 57 17.07 -2.77 -5.70
CA GLU A 57 17.68 -2.96 -7.02
C GLU A 57 17.77 -1.64 -7.81
N VAL A 58 16.71 -0.82 -7.71
CA VAL A 58 16.65 0.50 -8.37
C VAL A 58 17.70 1.46 -7.78
N LEU A 59 17.92 1.38 -6.48
CA LEU A 59 18.86 2.23 -5.73
C LEU A 59 20.26 1.61 -5.59
N ALA A 60 20.57 0.58 -6.37
CA ALA A 60 21.88 -0.04 -6.36
C ALA A 60 22.97 0.98 -6.71
N GLY A 61 23.98 1.12 -5.84
CA GLY A 61 25.07 2.09 -6.01
C GLY A 61 24.79 3.50 -5.50
N VAL A 62 23.59 3.77 -4.96
CA VAL A 62 23.25 5.04 -4.31
C VAL A 62 23.42 4.90 -2.79
N ASP A 63 24.17 5.82 -2.17
CA ASP A 63 24.14 5.95 -0.70
C ASP A 63 22.86 6.69 -0.29
N VAL A 64 21.78 5.91 -0.15
CA VAL A 64 20.47 6.41 0.29
C VAL A 64 20.58 7.11 1.65
N HIS A 65 21.46 6.66 2.54
CA HIS A 65 21.63 7.29 3.84
C HIS A 65 22.25 8.68 3.72
N ALA A 66 23.21 8.90 2.82
CA ALA A 66 23.76 10.22 2.55
C ALA A 66 22.70 11.19 2.04
N GLU A 67 21.88 10.75 1.06
CA GLU A 67 20.84 11.61 0.50
C GLU A 67 19.77 11.97 1.55
N VAL A 68 19.34 10.99 2.36
CA VAL A 68 18.38 11.24 3.46
C VAL A 68 18.97 12.19 4.51
N ARG A 69 20.26 12.10 4.84
CA ARG A 69 20.92 13.06 5.75
C ARG A 69 20.85 14.47 5.19
N LYS A 70 21.16 14.66 3.91
CA LYS A 70 21.09 15.97 3.24
C LYS A 70 19.68 16.54 3.26
N LEU A 71 18.67 15.73 2.91
CA LEU A 71 17.26 16.14 2.94
C LEU A 71 16.80 16.59 4.32
N ARG A 72 17.29 15.95 5.39
CA ARG A 72 17.00 16.35 6.78
C ARG A 72 17.60 17.71 7.12
N LEU A 73 18.86 17.93 6.77
CA LEU A 73 19.53 19.22 7.00
C LEU A 73 18.80 20.36 6.27
N ASP A 74 18.45 20.15 5.00
CA ASP A 74 17.70 21.15 4.21
C ASP A 74 16.33 21.47 4.83
N ALA A 75 15.63 20.45 5.36
CA ALA A 75 14.35 20.64 6.04
C ALA A 75 14.51 21.43 7.35
N GLU A 76 15.54 21.13 8.15
CA GLU A 76 15.86 21.85 9.37
C GLU A 76 16.22 23.32 9.09
N GLU A 77 16.98 23.59 8.03
CA GLU A 77 17.29 24.98 7.63
C GLU A 77 16.04 25.75 7.21
N ARG A 78 15.12 25.12 6.47
CA ARG A 78 13.84 25.76 6.10
C ARG A 78 13.01 26.10 7.33
N LEU A 79 12.95 25.19 8.30
CA LEU A 79 12.25 25.42 9.57
C LEU A 79 12.87 26.57 10.37
N ARG A 80 14.19 26.73 10.37
CA ARG A 80 14.87 27.85 11.05
C ARG A 80 14.66 29.22 10.39
N ARG A 81 14.19 29.26 9.14
CA ARG A 81 13.93 30.51 8.39
C ARG A 81 12.48 31.00 8.51
N LEU A 82 11.61 30.25 9.22
CA LEU A 82 10.25 30.63 9.59
C LEU A 82 10.22 31.26 10.98
#